data_AF-A0A2X3H0F5-F1
#
_entry.id   AF-A0A2X3H0F5-F1
#
_cell.length_a   1.000
_cell.length_b   1.000
_cell.length_c   1.000
_cell.angle_alpha   90.00
_cell.angle_beta   90.00
_cell.angle_gamma   90.00
#
_symmetry.space_group_name_H-M   'P 1'
#
loop_
_entity.id
_entity.type
_entity.pdbx_description
1 polymer ?
#
loop_
_entity_poly.entity_id
_entity_poly.type
_entity_poly.pdbx_seq_one_letter_code
_entity_poly.pdbx_strand_id
1 'polypeptide(L)'
;MIPRGAVVQLQGYQKLVKIAQAQVDSLKHIGDLIRQRNDAGATSLSDVVQTDTRVEGAQATLIQYQAALERWKATLATYLGLGSITSVTESVPQAMDAACAVSKIDYRTVPAVLAALAQATQAQAQVDNATAQMLPTISLEPQVTHYLNDNYANSAGIK
;
A
#
# COMPACT_ATOMS: atom_id res chain seq x y z
N MET A 1 7.80 3.46 1.32
CA MET A 1 6.61 4.24 1.72
C MET A 1 5.78 3.37 2.66
N ILE A 2 5.60 3.75 3.92
CA ILE A 2 4.81 2.95 4.88
C ILE A 2 3.32 3.10 4.51
N PRO A 3 2.57 2.01 4.33
CA PRO A 3 1.16 2.05 4.00
C PRO A 3 0.34 2.52 5.22
N ARG A 4 0.07 3.83 5.28
CA ARG A 4 -0.59 4.47 6.42
C ARG A 4 -1.98 3.90 6.73
N GLY A 5 -2.70 3.42 5.71
CA GLY A 5 -4.02 2.79 5.90
C GLY A 5 -3.96 1.50 6.74
N ALA A 6 -2.95 0.64 6.52
CA ALA A 6 -2.79 -0.60 7.28
C ALA A 6 -2.45 -0.33 8.75
N VAL A 7 -1.68 0.73 9.03
CA VAL A 7 -1.34 1.18 10.39
C VAL A 7 -2.60 1.62 11.15
N VAL A 8 -3.48 2.42 10.53
CA VAL A 8 -4.74 2.87 11.15
C VAL A 8 -5.69 1.69 11.43
N GLN A 9 -5.81 0.75 10.48
CA GLN A 9 -6.62 -0.46 10.68
C GLN A 9 -6.10 -1.28 11.87
N LEU A 10 -4.79 -1.49 11.95
CA LEU A 10 -4.19 -2.21 13.06
C LEU A 10 -4.52 -1.57 14.41
N GLN A 11 -4.35 -0.25 14.54
CA GLN A 11 -4.70 0.49 15.76
C GLN A 11 -6.19 0.35 16.12
N GLY A 12 -7.07 0.43 15.12
CA GLY A 12 -8.50 0.22 15.29
C GLY A 12 -8.81 -1.16 15.88
N TYR A 13 -8.25 -2.22 15.30
CA TYR A 13 -8.47 -3.59 15.78
C TYR A 13 -7.82 -3.86 17.15
N GLN A 14 -6.67 -3.25 17.47
CA GLN A 14 -6.10 -3.34 18.82
C GLN A 14 -7.08 -2.79 19.87
N LYS A 15 -7.74 -1.66 19.59
CA LYS A 15 -8.76 -1.09 20.49
C LYS A 15 -10.01 -1.96 20.54
N LEU A 16 -10.49 -2.47 19.40
CA LEU A 16 -11.66 -3.35 19.35
C LEU A 16 -11.44 -4.65 20.14
N VAL A 17 -10.23 -5.23 20.10
CA VAL A 17 -9.88 -6.40 20.92
C VAL A 17 -9.94 -6.06 22.41
N LYS A 18 -9.39 -4.91 22.84
CA LYS A 18 -9.46 -4.48 24.25
C LYS A 18 -10.92 -4.28 24.71
N ILE A 19 -11.74 -3.65 23.88
CA ILE A 19 -13.17 -3.40 24.18
C ILE A 19 -13.93 -4.74 24.25
N ALA A 20 -13.74 -5.63 23.27
CA ALA A 20 -14.41 -6.92 23.24
C ALA A 20 -13.99 -7.82 24.42
N GLN A 21 -12.72 -7.76 24.85
CA GLN A 21 -12.26 -8.47 26.04
C GLN A 21 -13.00 -7.98 27.29
N ALA A 22 -13.08 -6.67 27.51
CA ALA A 22 -13.82 -6.08 28.63
C ALA A 22 -15.32 -6.45 28.57
N GLN A 23 -15.90 -6.55 27.38
CA GLN A 23 -17.29 -6.98 27.18
C GLN A 23 -17.49 -8.45 27.57
N VAL A 24 -16.58 -9.35 27.16
CA VAL A 24 -16.62 -10.76 27.53
C VAL A 24 -16.52 -10.92 29.06
N ASP A 25 -15.60 -10.20 29.69
CA ASP A 25 -15.40 -10.29 31.14
C ASP A 25 -16.62 -9.77 31.92
N SER A 26 -17.23 -8.68 31.44
CA SER A 26 -18.47 -8.14 32.01
C SER A 26 -19.65 -9.10 31.88
N LEU A 27 -19.82 -9.74 30.70
CA LEU A 27 -20.89 -10.71 30.47
C LEU A 27 -20.70 -11.99 31.28
N LYS A 28 -19.46 -12.45 31.45
CA LYS A 28 -19.15 -13.59 32.35
C LYS A 28 -19.57 -13.29 33.78
N HIS A 29 -19.24 -12.09 34.28
CA HIS A 29 -19.63 -11.69 35.63
C HIS A 29 -21.16 -11.66 35.81
N ILE A 30 -21.90 -11.16 34.81
CA ILE A 30 -23.37 -11.20 34.82
C ILE A 30 -23.87 -12.65 34.79
N GLY A 31 -23.27 -13.52 33.97
CA GLY A 31 -23.58 -14.94 33.90
C GLY A 31 -23.43 -15.65 35.24
N ASP A 32 -22.37 -15.34 35.99
CA ASP A 32 -22.13 -15.92 37.32
C ASP A 32 -23.19 -15.47 38.34
N LEU A 33 -23.61 -14.21 38.30
CA LEU A 33 -24.71 -13.71 39.14
C LEU A 33 -26.05 -14.39 38.80
N ILE A 34 -26.32 -14.62 37.51
CA ILE A 34 -27.56 -15.28 37.07
C ILE A 34 -27.55 -16.76 37.48
N ARG A 35 -26.41 -17.46 37.40
CA ARG A 35 -26.25 -18.81 37.95
C ARG A 35 -26.52 -18.85 39.45
N GLN A 36 -25.90 -17.96 40.23
CA GLN A 36 -26.15 -17.89 41.68
C GLN A 36 -27.63 -17.64 42.02
N ARG A 37 -28.32 -16.79 41.24
CA ARG A 37 -29.77 -16.58 41.41
C ARG A 37 -30.59 -17.81 41.05
N ASN A 38 -30.16 -18.62 40.08
CA ASN A 38 -30.84 -19.85 39.70
C ASN A 38 -30.69 -20.91 40.80
N ASP A 39 -29.48 -21.07 41.32
CA ASP A 39 -29.19 -21.98 42.43
C ASP A 39 -29.98 -21.60 43.70
N ALA A 40 -30.22 -20.31 43.92
CA ALA A 40 -31.07 -19.79 44.99
C ALA A 40 -32.59 -19.89 44.68
N GLY A 41 -32.99 -20.41 43.52
CA GLY A 41 -34.39 -20.53 43.10
C GLY A 41 -35.07 -19.22 42.67
N ALA A 42 -34.30 -18.15 42.46
CA ALA A 42 -34.77 -16.79 42.18
C ALA A 42 -34.72 -16.38 40.69
N THR A 43 -34.38 -17.31 39.79
CA THR A 43 -34.42 -17.12 38.32
C THR A 43 -34.59 -18.46 37.60
N SER A 44 -35.00 -18.44 36.33
CA SER A 44 -35.23 -19.67 35.56
C SER A 44 -33.95 -20.22 34.91
N LEU A 45 -33.96 -21.52 34.57
CA LEU A 45 -32.87 -22.13 33.78
C LEU A 45 -32.77 -21.52 32.36
N SER A 46 -33.88 -21.01 31.82
CA SER A 46 -33.87 -20.34 30.51
C SER A 46 -33.05 -19.05 30.54
N ASP A 47 -33.13 -18.28 31.63
CA ASP A 47 -32.36 -17.04 31.80
C ASP A 47 -30.86 -17.32 31.85
N VAL A 48 -30.46 -18.45 32.47
CA VAL A 48 -29.07 -18.92 32.51
C VAL A 48 -28.58 -19.21 31.10
N VAL A 49 -29.29 -20.06 30.35
CA VAL A 49 -28.91 -20.45 28.98
C VAL A 49 -28.87 -19.23 28.05
N GLN A 50 -29.84 -18.32 28.15
CA GLN A 50 -29.82 -17.08 27.37
C GLN A 50 -28.62 -16.19 27.70
N THR A 51 -28.18 -16.18 28.96
CA THR A 51 -26.98 -15.42 29.34
C THR A 51 -25.70 -16.08 28.82
N ASP A 52 -25.61 -17.40 28.90
CA ASP A 52 -24.48 -18.15 28.36
C ASP A 52 -24.34 -17.97 26.86
N THR A 53 -25.44 -18.01 26.10
CA THR A 53 -25.39 -17.71 24.66
C THR A 53 -24.89 -16.29 24.35
N ARG A 54 -25.17 -15.31 25.21
CA ARG A 54 -24.61 -13.94 25.06
C ARG A 54 -23.11 -13.90 25.34
N VAL A 55 -22.63 -14.64 26.34
CA VAL A 55 -21.20 -14.78 26.64
C VAL A 55 -20.48 -15.41 25.46
N GLU A 56 -21.00 -16.51 24.92
CA GLU A 56 -20.44 -17.20 23.76
C GLU A 56 -20.44 -16.30 22.51
N GLY A 57 -21.52 -15.54 22.26
CA GLY A 57 -21.58 -14.57 21.16
C GLY A 57 -20.53 -13.46 21.29
N ALA A 58 -20.27 -12.99 22.51
CA ALA A 58 -19.21 -12.02 22.76
C ALA A 58 -17.80 -12.62 22.57
N GLN A 59 -17.60 -13.88 22.96
CA GLN A 59 -16.34 -14.60 22.72
C GLN A 59 -16.08 -14.82 21.23
N ALA A 60 -17.11 -15.20 20.46
CA ALA A 60 -17.00 -15.34 19.01
C ALA A 60 -16.59 -14.00 18.36
N THR A 61 -17.17 -12.89 18.82
CA THR A 61 -16.82 -11.54 18.36
C THR A 61 -15.37 -11.17 18.69
N LEU A 62 -14.91 -11.50 19.90
CA LEU A 62 -13.51 -11.29 20.31
C LEU A 62 -12.54 -12.05 19.39
N ILE A 63 -12.82 -13.32 19.11
CA ILE A 63 -12.00 -14.15 18.21
C ILE A 63 -11.95 -13.53 16.81
N GLN A 64 -13.07 -13.03 16.30
CA GLN A 64 -13.11 -12.34 14.99
C GLN A 64 -12.21 -11.10 14.98
N TYR A 65 -12.22 -10.28 16.03
CA TYR A 65 -11.35 -9.11 16.12
C TYR A 65 -9.88 -9.47 16.26
N GLN A 66 -9.55 -10.52 17.00
CA GLN A 66 -8.18 -11.03 17.10
C GLN A 66 -7.68 -11.54 15.75
N ALA A 67 -8.50 -12.31 15.01
CA ALA A 67 -8.15 -12.79 13.68
C ALA A 67 -7.95 -11.64 12.68
N ALA A 68 -8.82 -10.63 12.73
CA ALA A 68 -8.67 -9.43 11.91
C ALA A 68 -7.39 -8.65 12.27
N LEU A 69 -7.07 -8.51 13.56
CA LEU A 69 -5.82 -7.89 14.01
C LEU A 69 -4.59 -8.62 13.43
N GLU A 70 -4.54 -9.94 13.54
CA GLU A 70 -3.42 -10.74 13.00
C GLU A 70 -3.32 -10.64 11.47
N ARG A 71 -4.45 -10.61 10.77
CA ARG A 71 -4.48 -10.37 9.32
C ARG A 71 -3.87 -9.01 8.95
N TRP A 72 -4.18 -7.96 9.69
CA TRP A 72 -3.61 -6.63 9.46
C TRP A 72 -2.13 -6.55 9.83
N LYS A 73 -1.67 -7.27 10.86
CA LYS A 73 -0.24 -7.42 11.16
C LYS A 73 0.51 -8.07 9.99
N ALA A 74 -0.02 -9.17 9.46
CA ALA A 74 0.58 -9.86 8.31
C ALA A 74 0.62 -8.97 7.07
N THR A 75 -0.47 -8.25 6.79
CA THR A 75 -0.55 -7.31 5.66
C THR A 75 0.50 -6.20 5.78
N LEU A 76 0.66 -5.61 6.96
CA LEU A 76 1.66 -4.59 7.21
C LEU A 76 3.09 -5.16 7.12
N ALA A 77 3.31 -6.38 7.61
CA ALA A 77 4.60 -7.07 7.52
C ALA A 77 5.00 -7.29 6.05
N THR A 78 4.08 -7.75 5.21
CA THR A 78 4.29 -7.90 3.76
C THR A 78 4.67 -6.57 3.09
N TYR A 79 3.98 -5.48 3.44
CA TYR A 79 4.28 -4.18 2.83
C TYR A 79 5.61 -3.56 3.29
N LEU A 80 6.06 -3.88 4.50
CA LEU A 80 7.35 -3.42 5.01
C LEU A 80 8.51 -4.35 4.65
N GLY A 81 8.23 -5.52 4.07
CA GLY A 81 9.23 -6.56 3.84
C GLY A 81 9.81 -7.15 5.14
N LEU A 82 9.05 -7.05 6.24
CA LEU A 82 9.44 -7.57 7.56
C LEU A 82 8.78 -8.92 7.79
N GLY A 83 9.45 -9.81 8.53
CA GLY A 83 8.90 -11.14 8.83
C GLY A 83 7.76 -11.15 9.85
N SER A 84 7.73 -10.20 10.79
CA SER A 84 6.73 -10.14 11.86
C SER A 84 6.64 -8.72 12.42
N ILE A 85 5.43 -8.30 12.80
CA ILE A 85 5.17 -7.02 13.47
C ILE A 85 4.42 -7.29 14.76
N THR A 86 5.05 -6.98 15.89
CA THR A 86 4.49 -7.28 17.22
C THR A 86 3.48 -6.23 17.67
N SER A 87 3.77 -4.94 17.45
CA SER A 87 2.86 -3.84 17.80
C SER A 87 3.14 -2.58 17.00
N VAL A 88 2.14 -1.70 16.92
CA VAL A 88 2.25 -0.33 16.43
C VAL A 88 1.80 0.59 17.56
N THR A 89 2.46 1.74 17.68
CA THR A 89 2.13 2.79 18.66
C THR A 89 0.67 3.25 18.51
N GLU A 90 -0.02 3.50 19.61
CA GLU A 90 -1.47 3.81 19.62
C GLU A 90 -1.85 5.20 19.09
N SER A 91 -0.88 6.07 18.78
CA SER A 91 -1.12 7.44 18.34
C SER A 91 -1.30 7.53 16.82
N VAL A 92 -2.40 8.16 16.39
CA VAL A 92 -2.52 8.67 15.03
C VAL A 92 -1.74 9.99 14.96
N PRO A 93 -0.82 10.18 13.99
CA PRO A 93 -0.09 11.44 13.88
C PRO A 93 -1.04 12.62 13.62
N GLN A 94 -0.89 13.70 14.39
CA GLN A 94 -1.70 14.92 14.26
C GLN A 94 -1.62 15.54 12.84
N ALA A 95 -0.54 15.27 12.11
CA ALA A 95 -0.41 15.63 10.69
C ALA A 95 -1.52 15.03 9.78
N MET A 96 -2.26 14.02 10.25
CA MET A 96 -3.43 13.47 9.54
C MET A 96 -4.67 14.37 9.64
N ASP A 97 -4.77 15.26 10.62
CA ASP A 97 -5.92 16.17 10.77
C ASP A 97 -5.99 17.17 9.61
N ALA A 98 -4.83 17.57 9.07
CA ALA A 98 -4.73 18.45 7.92
C ALA A 98 -4.96 17.74 6.58
N ALA A 99 -5.08 16.41 6.55
CA ALA A 99 -5.23 15.65 5.29
C ALA A 99 -6.52 16.02 4.53
N CYS A 100 -7.59 16.38 5.27
CA CYS A 100 -8.86 16.81 4.67
C CYS A 100 -8.89 18.29 4.26
N ALA A 101 -7.85 19.06 4.56
CA ALA A 101 -7.80 20.51 4.27
C ALA A 101 -7.37 20.85 2.83
N VAL A 102 -7.14 19.84 1.98
CA VAL A 102 -6.72 20.04 0.59
C VAL A 102 -7.92 20.49 -0.25
N SER A 103 -8.03 21.79 -0.50
CA SER A 103 -9.12 22.39 -1.28
C SER A 103 -8.94 22.28 -2.79
N LYS A 104 -7.72 22.05 -3.29
CA LYS A 104 -7.42 21.91 -4.72
C LYS A 104 -6.28 20.93 -4.95
N ILE A 105 -6.52 19.93 -5.79
CA ILE A 105 -5.51 18.93 -6.15
C ILE A 105 -4.63 19.49 -7.27
N ASP A 106 -3.32 19.53 -7.06
CA ASP A 106 -2.36 19.78 -8.13
C ASP A 106 -2.08 18.48 -8.90
N TYR A 107 -2.76 18.30 -10.02
CA TYR A 107 -2.62 17.12 -10.89
C TYR A 107 -1.20 16.92 -11.44
N ARG A 108 -0.35 17.96 -11.45
CA ARG A 108 1.05 17.85 -11.89
C ARG A 108 1.93 17.12 -10.88
N THR A 109 1.43 16.91 -9.67
CA THR A 109 2.12 16.15 -8.61
C THR A 109 1.66 14.70 -8.50
N VAL A 110 0.57 14.34 -9.21
CA VAL A 110 -0.02 13.01 -9.14
C VAL A 110 0.73 12.07 -10.11
N PRO A 111 1.44 11.04 -9.62
CA PRO A 111 2.27 10.18 -10.49
C PRO A 111 1.49 9.48 -11.58
N ALA A 112 0.23 9.07 -11.31
CA ALA A 112 -0.63 8.45 -12.30
C ALA A 112 -0.96 9.40 -13.47
N VAL A 113 -1.15 10.69 -13.19
CA VAL A 113 -1.41 11.69 -14.24
C VAL A 113 -0.14 11.98 -15.02
N LEU A 114 1.01 12.08 -14.35
CA LEU A 114 2.31 12.24 -15.02
C LEU A 114 2.62 11.05 -15.93
N ALA A 115 2.36 9.82 -15.47
CA ALA A 115 2.53 8.63 -16.27
C ALA A 115 1.61 8.61 -17.50
N ALA A 116 0.33 8.99 -17.32
CA ALA A 116 -0.62 9.08 -18.44
C ALA A 116 -0.20 10.17 -19.45
N LEU A 117 0.29 11.32 -18.98
CA LEU A 117 0.80 12.38 -19.85
C LEU A 117 2.04 11.90 -20.62
N ALA A 118 2.96 11.21 -19.95
CA ALA A 118 4.14 10.63 -20.58
C ALA A 118 3.76 9.62 -21.68
N GLN A 119 2.76 8.76 -21.40
CA GLN A 119 2.22 7.82 -22.38
C GLN A 119 1.58 8.53 -23.58
N ALA A 120 0.82 9.61 -23.35
CA ALA A 120 0.24 10.41 -24.42
C ALA A 120 1.32 11.06 -25.29
N THR A 121 2.35 11.65 -24.68
CA THR A 121 3.48 12.22 -25.44
C THR A 121 4.26 11.17 -26.22
N GLN A 122 4.41 9.96 -25.66
CA GLN A 122 5.06 8.86 -26.37
C GLN A 122 4.23 8.43 -27.59
N ALA A 123 2.91 8.30 -27.44
CA ALA A 123 2.02 7.96 -28.55
C ALA A 123 2.06 9.03 -29.65
N GLN A 124 2.09 10.32 -29.27
CA GLN A 124 2.24 11.40 -30.24
C GLN A 124 3.57 11.30 -30.99
N ALA A 125 4.69 11.09 -30.28
CA ALA A 125 5.99 10.92 -30.91
C ALA A 125 6.05 9.71 -31.86
N GLN A 126 5.30 8.64 -31.56
CA GLN A 126 5.17 7.48 -32.46
C GLN A 126 4.43 7.85 -33.76
N VAL A 127 3.36 8.65 -33.67
CA VAL A 127 2.64 9.16 -34.86
C VAL A 127 3.53 10.09 -35.68
N ASP A 128 4.25 11.01 -35.03
CA ASP A 128 5.15 11.94 -35.70
C ASP A 128 6.30 11.19 -36.39
N ASN A 129 6.85 10.16 -35.74
CA ASN A 129 7.88 9.31 -36.33
C ASN A 129 7.33 8.53 -37.54
N ALA A 130 6.13 7.93 -37.44
CA ALA A 130 5.50 7.22 -38.55
C ALA A 130 5.21 8.17 -39.74
N THR A 131 4.85 9.41 -39.46
CA THR A 131 4.65 10.46 -40.48
C THR A 131 5.98 10.85 -41.12
N ALA A 132 7.04 11.01 -40.33
CA ALA A 132 8.38 11.32 -40.84
C ALA A 132 8.96 10.19 -41.71
N GLN A 133 8.63 8.93 -41.43
CA GLN A 133 9.02 7.79 -42.27
C GLN A 133 8.39 7.82 -43.67
N MET A 134 7.31 8.57 -43.89
CA MET A 134 6.73 8.80 -45.22
C MET A 134 7.44 9.90 -46.01
N LEU A 135 8.39 10.59 -45.39
CA LEU A 135 9.20 11.65 -46.03
C LEU A 135 10.61 11.13 -46.35
N PRO A 136 11.28 11.68 -47.37
CA PRO A 136 12.64 11.29 -47.70
C PRO A 136 13.62 11.71 -46.59
N THR A 137 14.46 10.77 -46.16
CA THR A 137 15.56 11.04 -45.22
C THR A 137 16.73 11.67 -45.97
N ILE A 138 17.24 12.80 -45.50
CA ILE A 138 18.45 13.44 -46.02
C ILE A 138 19.59 13.20 -45.02
N SER A 139 20.63 12.47 -45.43
CA SER A 139 21.87 12.30 -44.66
C SER A 139 23.05 12.88 -45.44
N LEU A 140 24.05 13.41 -44.71
CA LEU A 140 25.26 14.00 -45.28
C LEU A 140 26.46 13.41 -44.53
N GLU A 141 27.23 12.55 -45.20
CA GLU A 141 28.54 12.11 -44.72
C GLU A 141 29.65 12.84 -45.49
N PRO A 142 30.26 13.90 -44.92
CA PRO A 142 31.43 14.52 -45.52
C PRO A 142 32.66 13.62 -45.32
N GLN A 143 33.33 13.26 -46.42
CA GLN A 143 34.61 12.56 -46.40
C GLN A 143 35.71 13.45 -46.98
N VAL A 144 36.85 13.53 -46.30
CA VAL A 144 38.05 14.23 -46.77
C VAL A 144 39.18 13.22 -46.82
N THR A 145 39.62 12.86 -48.02
CA THR A 145 40.73 11.93 -48.26
C THR A 145 41.91 12.72 -48.82
N HIS A 146 43.05 12.70 -48.13
CA HIS A 146 44.29 13.33 -48.59
C HIS A 146 45.27 12.24 -49.03
N TYR A 147 45.57 12.17 -50.32
CA TYR A 147 46.62 11.27 -50.84
C TYR A 147 47.98 11.94 -50.66
N LEU A 148 48.85 11.36 -49.84
CA LEU A 148 50.26 11.71 -49.77
C LEU A 148 51.03 10.73 -50.66
N ASN A 149 51.26 11.10 -51.92
CA ASN A 149 52.27 10.44 -52.75
C ASN A 149 53.09 11.48 -53.50
N ASP A 150 54.09 12.04 -52.81
CA ASP A 150 55.23 12.70 -53.43
C ASP A 150 56.43 11.76 -53.35
N ASN A 151 56.53 10.82 -54.31
CA ASN A 151 57.77 10.11 -54.60
C ASN A 151 57.84 9.81 -56.11
N TYR A 152 58.03 10.88 -56.90
CA TYR A 152 58.80 10.78 -58.14
C TYR A 152 60.23 11.23 -57.84
N ALA A 153 61.05 10.31 -57.34
CA ALA A 153 62.50 10.39 -57.45
C ALA A 153 62.91 9.33 -58.47
N ASN A 154 63.23 9.77 -59.70
CA ASN A 154 64.29 9.25 -60.58
C ASN A 154 64.16 9.87 -61.99
N SER A 155 64.47 11.15 -62.09
CA SER A 155 65.01 11.74 -63.31
C SER A 155 66.24 12.60 -62.96
N ALA A 156 67.23 11.96 -62.32
CA ALA A 156 68.61 12.45 -62.31
C ALA A 156 69.38 11.69 -63.39
N GLY A 157 70.09 12.46 -64.21
CA GLY A 157 70.58 12.07 -65.52
C GLY A 157 71.69 11.03 -65.54
N ILE A 158 71.78 10.46 -66.74
CA ILE A 158 72.89 9.72 -67.32
C ILE A 158 74.22 10.48 -67.12
N LYS A 159 75.17 9.87 -66.38
CA LYS A 159 76.55 9.62 -66.81
C LYS A 159 77.30 8.76 -65.81
#